data_AF-A0AAV8YII3-F1
#
_entry.id   AF-A0AAV8YII3-F1
#
_cell.length_a   1.000
_cell.length_b   1.000
_cell.length_c   1.000
_cell.angle_alpha   90.00
_cell.angle_beta   90.00
_cell.angle_gamma   90.00
#
_symmetry.space_group_name_H-M   'P 1'
#
loop_
_entity.id
_entity.type
_entity.pdbx_description
1 polymer ?
#
loop_
_entity_poly.entity_id
_entity_poly.type
_entity_poly.pdbx_seq_one_letter_code
_entity_poly.pdbx_strand_id
1 'polypeptide(L)' 'MEACIPEHDVLAFNTRAEKLQWDSIAFKDYSMEDCKKMWLLLLKQIRRFRLLKEVLVDVREWIDSPKTKSKKPKKTS' A
#
# COMPACT_ATOMS: atom_id res chain seq x y z
N MET A 1 12.59 6.60 0.87
CA MET A 1 11.54 5.56 0.79
C MET A 1 11.55 4.83 -0.54
N GLU A 2 11.66 5.52 -1.68
CA GLU A 2 11.72 4.89 -3.01
C GLU A 2 12.83 3.84 -3.13
N ALA A 3 14.02 4.11 -2.57
CA ALA A 3 15.12 3.15 -2.50
C ALA A 3 14.81 1.86 -1.69
N CYS A 4 13.75 1.86 -0.88
CA CYS A 4 13.30 0.69 -0.11
C CYS A 4 12.21 -0.11 -0.85
N ILE A 5 11.82 0.32 -2.05
CA ILE A 5 10.85 -0.37 -2.90
C ILE A 5 11.62 -1.12 -3.97
N PRO A 6 11.40 -2.43 -4.13
CA PRO A 6 12.06 -3.20 -5.19
C PRO A 6 11.58 -2.73 -6.57
N GLU A 7 12.48 -2.79 -7.56
CA GLU A 7 12.21 -2.37 -8.94
C GLU A 7 11.00 -3.08 -9.56
N HIS A 8 10.80 -4.36 -9.23
CA HIS A 8 9.64 -5.14 -9.61
C HIS A 8 8.70 -5.34 -8.41
N ASP A 9 8.06 -4.27 -7.95
CA ASP A 9 7.08 -4.38 -6.88
C ASP A 9 5.77 -5.02 -7.36
N VAL A 10 5.51 -6.22 -6.86
CA VAL A 10 4.29 -6.99 -7.14
C VAL A 10 3.28 -6.94 -5.98
N LEU A 11 3.61 -6.27 -4.87
CA LEU A 11 2.76 -6.23 -3.69
C LEU A 11 1.72 -5.12 -3.79
N ALA A 12 0.51 -5.41 -3.30
CA ALA A 12 -0.49 -4.38 -3.13
C ALA A 12 0.02 -3.30 -2.17
N PHE A 13 -0.36 -2.04 -2.43
CA PHE A 13 0.13 -0.88 -1.67
C PHE A 13 0.14 -1.10 -0.15
N ASN A 14 -0.98 -1.56 0.44
CA ASN A 14 -1.09 -1.66 1.90
C ASN A 14 -0.07 -2.69 2.43
N THR A 15 0.09 -3.81 1.72
CA THR A 15 1.07 -4.85 2.05
C THR A 15 2.51 -4.36 1.86
N ARG A 16 2.79 -3.56 0.81
CA ARG A 16 4.12 -2.94 0.63
C ARG A 16 4.43 -1.95 1.75
N ALA A 17 3.48 -1.07 2.08
CA ALA A 17 3.64 -0.06 3.10
C ALA A 17 3.91 -0.65 4.51
N GLU A 18 3.30 -1.79 4.83
CA GLU A 18 3.58 -2.55 6.06
C GLU A 18 5.00 -3.15 6.08
N LYS A 19 5.50 -3.59 4.92
CA LYS A 19 6.83 -4.21 4.78
C LYS A 19 7.97 -3.22 4.60
N LEU A 20 7.70 -1.92 4.54
CA LEU A 20 8.75 -0.91 4.43
C LEU A 20 9.67 -0.99 5.65
N GLN A 21 10.97 -0.97 5.41
CA GLN A 21 11.98 -0.86 6.47
C GLN A 21 12.02 0.58 6.96
N TRP A 22 11.07 0.91 7.85
CA TRP A 22 10.90 2.26 8.38
C TRP A 22 12.11 2.75 9.18
N ASP A 23 12.95 1.83 9.66
CA ASP A 23 14.21 2.13 10.34
C ASP A 23 15.20 2.82 9.39
N SER A 24 15.33 2.29 8.18
CA SER A 24 16.16 2.86 7.12
C SER A 24 15.55 4.10 6.46
N ILE A 25 14.27 4.38 6.73
CA ILE A 25 13.55 5.56 6.24
C ILE A 25 13.57 6.68 7.28
N ALA A 26 13.68 6.35 8.56
CA ALA A 26 13.87 7.33 9.61
C ALA A 26 15.14 8.14 9.33
N PHE A 27 15.05 9.45 9.48
CA PHE A 27 16.14 10.36 9.17
C PHE A 27 16.23 11.44 10.24
N LYS A 28 17.44 11.96 10.44
CA LYS A 28 17.75 12.97 11.46
C LYS A 28 17.28 12.49 12.85
N ASP A 29 16.60 13.36 13.58
CA ASP A 29 16.10 13.17 14.95
C ASP A 29 14.68 12.58 15.00
N TYR A 30 14.11 12.18 13.86
CA TYR A 30 12.77 11.62 13.83
C TYR A 30 12.78 10.13 14.06
N SER A 31 11.94 9.67 14.99
CA SER A 31 11.73 8.25 15.20
C SER A 31 11.03 7.60 14.00
N MET A 32 11.19 6.29 13.88
CA MET A 32 10.41 5.45 12.96
C MET A 32 8.90 5.74 13.05
N GLU A 33 8.40 5.94 14.27
CA GLU A 33 6.98 6.15 14.55
C GLU A 33 6.50 7.52 14.04
N ASP A 34 7.32 8.55 14.16
CA ASP A 34 7.01 9.89 13.65
C ASP A 34 6.96 9.88 12.12
N CYS A 35 7.92 9.21 11.47
CA CYS A 35 7.91 9.04 10.02
C CYS A 35 6.65 8.29 9.55
N LYS A 36 6.25 7.22 10.25
CA LYS A 36 5.00 6.50 9.95
C LYS A 36 3.75 7.38 10.12
N LYS A 37 3.66 8.14 11.22
CA LYS A 37 2.53 9.04 11.47
C LYS A 37 2.40 10.10 10.38
N MET A 38 3.51 10.76 10.04
CA MET A 38 3.52 11.79 9.01
C MET A 38 3.16 11.21 7.64
N TRP A 39 3.69 10.03 7.30
CA TRP A 39 3.34 9.32 6.08
C TRP A 39 1.84 9.05 5.97
N LEU A 40 1.19 8.56 7.04
CA LEU A 40 -0.25 8.31 7.04
C LEU A 40 -1.07 9.60 6.87
N LEU A 41 -0.61 10.71 7.44
CA LEU A 41 -1.25 12.02 7.25
C LEU A 41 -1.16 12.49 5.80
N LEU A 42 0.02 12.40 5.19
CA LEU A 42 0.23 12.76 3.78
C LEU A 42 -0.57 11.86 2.85
N LEU A 43 -0.59 10.54 3.09
CA LEU A 43 -1.38 9.60 2.31
C LEU A 43 -2.88 9.92 2.33
N LYS A 44 -3.42 10.36 3.47
CA LYS A 44 -4.84 10.76 3.56
C LYS A 44 -5.15 11.96 2.65
N GLN A 45 -4.20 12.87 2.48
CA GLN A 45 -4.38 14.02 1.58
C GLN A 45 -4.22 13.61 0.11
N ILE A 46 -3.18 12.82 -0.20
CA ILE A 46 -2.88 12.39 -1.58
C ILE A 46 -3.98 11.46 -2.12
N ARG A 47 -4.44 10.49 -1.32
CA ARG A 47 -5.42 9.48 -1.75
C ARG A 47 -6.85 10.01 -1.89
N ARG A 48 -7.12 11.24 -1.44
CA ARG A 48 -8.41 11.90 -1.69
C ARG A 48 -8.55 12.32 -3.15
N PHE A 49 -7.44 12.54 -3.84
CA PHE A 49 -7.45 12.89 -5.25
C PHE A 49 -7.25 11.62 -6.09
N ARG A 50 -8.30 11.19 -6.79
CA ARG A 50 -8.21 10.24 -7.89
C ARG A 50 -9.00 10.78 -9.07
N LEU A 51 -8.40 10.73 -10.26
CA LEU A 51 -9.09 11.07 -11.49
C LEU A 51 -10.02 9.92 -11.89
N LEU A 52 -11.15 10.23 -12.52
CA LEU A 52 -12.09 9.21 -13.03
C LEU A 52 -11.39 8.20 -13.95
N LYS A 53 -10.41 8.65 -14.76
CA LYS A 53 -9.62 7.80 -15.64
C LYS A 53 -8.81 6.75 -14.87
N GLU A 54 -8.25 7.11 -13.72
CA GLU A 54 -7.51 6.17 -12.84
C GLU A 54 -8.48 5.15 -12.24
N VAL A 55 -9.65 5.59 -11.80
CA VAL A 55 -10.70 4.68 -11.29
C VAL A 55 -11.16 3.69 -12.37
N LEU A 56 -11.29 4.13 -13.62
CA LEU A 56 -11.67 3.25 -14.74
C LEU A 56 -10.60 2.19 -15.05
N VAL A 57 -9.31 2.51 -14.89
CA VAL A 57 -8.22 1.53 -15.04
C VAL A 57 -8.33 0.45 -13.96
N ASP A 58 -8.49 0.85 -12.69
CA ASP A 58 -8.68 -0.10 -11.57
C ASP A 58 -9.88 -1.04 -11.82
N VAL A 59 -10.99 -0.50 -12.33
CA VAL A 59 -12.19 -1.28 -12.66
C VAL A 59 -11.92 -2.31 -13.76
N ARG A 60 -11.19 -1.91 -14.81
CA ARG A 60 -10.82 -2.82 -15.91
C ARG A 60 -9.94 -3.96 -15.40
N GLU A 61 -8.89 -3.64 -14.64
CA GLU A 61 -8.00 -4.66 -14.05
C GLU A 61 -8.76 -5.61 -13.12
N TRP A 62 -9.76 -5.12 -12.39
CA TRP A 62 -10.63 -5.95 -11.55
C TRP A 62 -11.47 -6.93 -12.35
N ILE A 63 -11.97 -6.52 -13.51
CA ILE A 63 -12.74 -7.37 -14.43
C ILE A 63 -11.82 -8.41 -15.09
N ASP A 64 -10.64 -8.00 -15.56
CA ASP A 64 -9.67 -8.85 -16.26
C ASP A 64 -8.99 -9.86 -15.32
N SER A 65 -8.73 -9.50 -14.06
CA SER A 65 -8.11 -10.36 -13.06
C SER A 65 -8.82 -10.21 -11.71
N PRO A 66 -10.00 -10.82 -11.54
CA PRO A 66 -10.69 -10.82 -10.26
C PRO A 66 -9.81 -11.53 -9.24
N LYS A 67 -9.17 -10.77 -8.33
CA LYS A 67 -8.36 -11.33 -7.24
C LYS A 67 -9.30 -12.19 -6.39
N THR A 68 -9.30 -13.50 -6.65
CA THR A 68 -10.06 -14.47 -5.87
C THR A 68 -9.57 -14.34 -4.43
N LYS A 69 -10.36 -13.69 -3.57
CA LYS A 69 -10.23 -13.90 -2.14
C LYS A 69 -10.64 -15.34 -1.91
N SER A 70 -9.67 -16.26 -1.93
CA SER A 70 -9.86 -17.63 -1.48
C SER A 70 -10.27 -17.56 -0.02
N LYS A 71 -11.59 -17.45 0.24
CA LYS A 71 -12.14 -17.68 1.55
C LYS A 71 -11.89 -19.16 1.84
N LYS A 72 -10.84 -19.48 2.59
CA LYS A 72 -10.70 -20.82 3.15
C LYS A 72 -11.97 -21.09 3.97
N PRO A 73 -12.74 -22.15 3.67
CA PRO A 73 -13.89 -22.49 4.50
C PRO A 73 -13.36 -22.80 5.90
N LYS A 74 -13.90 -22.12 6.92
CA LYS A 74 -13.67 -22.51 8.32
C LYS A 74 -14.32 -23.88 8.50
N LYS A 75 -13.52 -24.94 8.67
CA LYS A 75 -14.01 -26.19 9.25
C LYS A 75 -14.33 -25.90 10.71
N THR A 76 -15.62 -25.81 11.03
CA THR A 76 -16.11 -25.92 12.41
C THR A 76 -15.99 -27.39 12.80
N SER A 77 -15.25 -27.64 13.88
CA SER A 77 -15.20 -28.92 14.57
C SER A 77 -15.83 -28.78 15.95
#